data_AF-A0A679CA44-F1
#
_entry.id   AF-A0A679CA44-F1
#
_cell.length_a   1.000
_cell.length_b   1.000
_cell.length_c   1.000
_cell.angle_alpha   90.00
_cell.angle_beta   90.00
_cell.angle_gamma   90.00
#
_symmetry.space_group_name_H-M   'P 1'
#
loop_
_entity.id
_entity.type
_entity.pdbx_description
1 polymer ?
#
loop_
_entity_poly.entity_id
_entity_poly.type
_entity_poly.pdbx_seq_one_letter_code
_entity_poly.pdbx_strand_id
1 'polypeptide(L)'
;MSTKTNDKIFIPYLLNIKQSDAEMLLSDHLEELRQRAFWSFIILASTVLMCVVSIKKIVKILQEPAMGIKFLQFAPGEYFFASIKVAIYSGLMLSSPFVIYQIMVFVLPGMTENERKVTLPVVLIAFSLFLSGVVFGYSSLVPTALNFFINYGSEVVEPFWSFEQYFEFILISLISTGLAFQLPVIQIMLGLLKIMSGQTMLSMWRYVIVVSTIIGAILTPSIDPLTQILMSSIIILLYFLGVSIVLLIEKIGKNI
;
A
#
# COMPACT_ATOMS: atom_id res chain seq x y z
N MET A 1 -39.71 13.95 31.05
CA MET A 1 -38.93 15.06 30.44
C MET A 1 -37.47 14.64 30.52
N SER A 2 -36.95 14.04 29.44
CA SER A 2 -35.77 14.52 28.67
C SER A 2 -34.54 14.77 29.56
N THR A 3 -33.44 14.03 29.46
CA THR A 3 -32.60 13.92 28.26
C THR A 3 -31.67 12.70 28.33
N LYS A 4 -31.65 11.89 27.26
CA LYS A 4 -30.55 10.95 26.95
C LYS A 4 -29.31 11.78 26.60
N THR A 5 -28.27 11.74 27.41
CA THR A 5 -26.94 12.23 27.03
C THR A 5 -26.21 11.12 26.28
N ASN A 6 -26.12 11.34 24.96
CA ASN A 6 -25.23 10.68 24.03
C ASN A 6 -23.78 10.90 24.45
N ASP A 7 -23.17 9.92 25.11
CA ASP A 7 -21.71 9.78 25.19
C ASP A 7 -21.29 8.45 24.57
N LYS A 8 -21.61 8.27 23.28
CA LYS A 8 -20.89 7.32 22.43
C LYS A 8 -19.58 7.97 22.02
N ILE A 9 -18.60 7.94 22.92
CA ILE A 9 -17.21 8.30 22.61
C ILE A 9 -16.71 7.37 21.50
N PHE A 10 -16.10 7.99 20.51
CA PHE A 10 -16.06 7.60 19.10
C PHE A 10 -14.99 6.55 18.72
N ILE A 11 -14.54 5.71 19.67
CA ILE A 11 -13.61 4.58 19.44
C ILE A 11 -14.02 3.41 20.34
N PRO A 12 -14.94 2.51 19.91
CA PRO A 12 -15.55 1.54 20.81
C PRO A 12 -14.69 0.30 21.12
N TYR A 13 -13.65 0.01 20.32
CA TYR A 13 -13.11 -1.36 20.25
C TYR A 13 -11.72 -1.56 20.86
N LEU A 14 -11.00 -0.48 21.19
CA LEU A 14 -9.65 -0.60 21.76
C LEU A 14 -9.64 -1.03 23.24
N LEU A 15 -10.77 -1.00 23.94
CA LEU A 15 -10.84 -1.21 25.39
C LEU A 15 -11.78 -2.32 25.88
N ASN A 16 -12.49 -3.01 24.99
CA ASN A 16 -13.36 -4.13 25.39
C ASN A 16 -12.84 -5.46 24.82
N ILE A 17 -11.67 -5.91 25.28
CA ILE A 17 -11.15 -7.27 25.05
C ILE A 17 -11.92 -8.26 25.93
N LYS A 18 -13.25 -8.19 25.86
CA LYS A 18 -14.17 -9.14 26.47
C LYS A 18 -15.38 -9.29 25.56
N GLN A 19 -15.13 -9.43 24.26
CA GLN A 19 -16.14 -9.87 23.32
C GLN A 19 -16.14 -11.39 23.39
N SER A 20 -17.20 -11.91 23.99
CA SER A 20 -17.51 -13.33 24.13
C SER A 20 -17.16 -14.09 22.87
N ASP A 21 -16.44 -15.20 23.04
CA ASP A 21 -16.35 -16.27 22.07
C ASP A 21 -17.75 -16.59 21.51
N ALA A 22 -17.79 -16.93 20.21
CA ALA A 22 -18.91 -17.44 19.42
C ALA A 22 -19.72 -16.42 18.58
N GLU A 23 -19.49 -16.51 17.26
CA GLU A 23 -20.41 -16.20 16.15
C GLU A 23 -21.08 -14.81 16.16
N MET A 24 -20.40 -13.83 15.56
CA MET A 24 -21.03 -12.59 15.15
C MET A 24 -22.10 -12.89 14.08
N LEU A 25 -23.31 -12.34 14.23
CA LEU A 25 -24.35 -12.44 13.21
C LEU A 25 -23.90 -11.76 11.92
N LEU A 26 -24.29 -12.31 10.75
CA LEU A 26 -23.95 -11.71 9.45
C LEU A 26 -24.38 -10.23 9.36
N SER A 27 -25.50 -9.86 9.98
CA SER A 27 -25.98 -8.48 10.08
C SER A 27 -24.97 -7.58 10.79
N ASP A 28 -24.40 -8.06 11.90
CA ASP A 28 -23.49 -7.31 12.74
C ASP A 28 -22.15 -7.15 12.02
N HIS A 29 -21.71 -8.18 11.29
CA HIS A 29 -20.51 -8.12 10.46
C HIS A 29 -20.66 -7.15 9.28
N LEU A 30 -21.82 -7.09 8.63
CA LEU A 30 -22.11 -6.10 7.59
C LEU A 30 -22.19 -4.67 8.15
N GLU A 31 -22.72 -4.51 9.37
CA GLU A 31 -22.75 -3.21 10.04
C GLU A 31 -21.33 -2.74 10.38
N GLU A 32 -20.47 -3.65 10.83
CA GLU A 32 -19.05 -3.38 11.06
C GLU A 32 -18.34 -2.94 9.78
N LEU A 33 -18.54 -3.65 8.66
CA LEU A 33 -17.99 -3.28 7.36
C LEU A 33 -18.39 -1.86 6.97
N ARG A 34 -19.69 -1.54 7.08
CA ARG A 34 -20.23 -0.22 6.76
C ARG A 34 -19.58 0.87 7.61
N GLN A 35 -19.45 0.65 8.91
CA GLN A 35 -18.85 1.62 9.82
C GLN A 35 -17.36 1.84 9.51
N ARG A 36 -16.61 0.77 9.27
CA ARG A 36 -15.19 0.86 8.90
C ARG A 36 -14.97 1.54 7.57
N ALA A 37 -15.80 1.24 6.57
CA ALA A 37 -15.76 1.88 5.26
C ALA A 37 -16.03 3.40 5.38
N PHE A 38 -17.00 3.80 6.22
CA PHE A 38 -17.29 5.20 6.48
C PHE A 38 -16.10 5.94 7.10
N TRP A 39 -15.44 5.34 8.10
CA TRP A 39 -14.22 5.93 8.70
C TRP A 39 -13.06 6.04 7.74
N SER A 40 -12.80 4.98 6.97
CA SER A 40 -11.79 4.97 5.92
C SER A 40 -12.04 6.07 4.89
N PHE A 41 -13.30 6.28 4.51
CA PHE A 41 -13.68 7.34 3.59
C PHE A 41 -13.46 8.74 4.17
N ILE A 42 -13.84 8.98 5.44
CA ILE A 42 -13.60 10.28 6.10
C ILE A 42 -12.10 10.59 6.16
N ILE A 43 -11.28 9.63 6.57
CA ILE A 43 -9.84 9.84 6.67
C ILE A 43 -9.21 10.07 5.30
N LEU A 44 -9.61 9.30 4.28
CA LEU A 44 -9.19 9.51 2.90
C LEU A 44 -9.59 10.89 2.39
N ALA A 45 -10.83 11.33 2.61
CA ALA A 45 -11.28 12.66 2.21
C ALA A 45 -10.47 13.75 2.93
N SER A 46 -10.20 13.58 4.24
CA SER A 46 -9.40 14.52 5.02
C SER A 46 -7.95 14.58 4.56
N THR A 47 -7.31 13.45 4.23
CA THR A 47 -5.92 13.43 3.74
C THR A 47 -5.84 14.04 2.34
N VAL A 48 -6.81 13.76 1.46
CA VAL A 48 -6.88 14.40 0.13
C VAL A 48 -7.01 15.91 0.26
N LEU A 49 -7.91 16.41 1.12
CA LEU A 49 -8.05 17.85 1.37
C LEU A 49 -6.74 18.47 1.90
N MET A 50 -6.06 17.79 2.83
CA MET A 50 -4.74 18.21 3.32
C MET A 50 -3.69 18.27 2.21
N CYS A 51 -3.69 17.30 1.29
CA CYS A 51 -2.82 17.27 0.12
C CYS A 51 -3.14 18.38 -0.89
N VAL A 52 -4.42 18.71 -1.11
CA VAL A 52 -4.84 19.83 -1.97
C VAL A 52 -4.28 21.15 -1.42
N VAL A 53 -4.39 21.40 -0.12
CA VAL A 53 -3.83 22.61 0.52
C VAL A 53 -2.30 22.66 0.39
N SER A 54 -1.64 21.51 0.42
CA SER A 54 -0.18 21.38 0.39
C SER A 54 0.40 21.09 -1.01
N ILE A 55 -0.41 21.24 -2.07
CA ILE A 55 -0.10 20.68 -3.40
C ILE A 55 1.24 21.15 -3.97
N LYS A 56 1.57 22.43 -3.81
CA LYS A 56 2.85 23.00 -4.32
C LYS A 56 4.07 22.31 -3.71
N LYS A 57 4.00 21.94 -2.43
CA LYS A 57 5.11 21.24 -1.73
C LYS A 57 5.25 19.82 -2.26
N ILE A 58 4.12 19.11 -2.40
CA ILE A 58 4.08 17.74 -2.91
C ILE A 58 4.63 17.69 -4.34
N VAL A 59 4.15 18.58 -5.21
CA VAL A 59 4.63 18.71 -6.59
C VAL A 59 6.14 18.94 -6.64
N LYS A 60 6.68 19.82 -5.78
CA LYS A 60 8.12 20.09 -5.74
C LYS A 60 8.94 18.88 -5.30
N ILE A 61 8.46 18.11 -4.33
CA ILE A 61 9.10 16.85 -3.91
C ILE A 61 9.10 15.88 -5.09
N LEU A 62 7.93 15.64 -5.69
CA LEU A 62 7.80 14.69 -6.80
C LEU A 62 8.58 15.10 -8.06
N GLN A 63 9.01 16.36 -8.21
CA GLN A 63 9.87 16.83 -9.32
C GLN A 63 11.36 16.58 -9.11
N GLU A 64 11.80 16.39 -7.87
CA GLU A 64 13.22 16.28 -7.52
C GLU A 64 13.95 15.16 -8.29
N PRO A 65 13.35 13.97 -8.55
CA PRO A 65 14.02 12.93 -9.33
C PRO A 65 14.29 13.32 -10.81
N ALA A 66 13.61 14.35 -11.32
CA ALA A 66 13.74 14.85 -12.69
C ALA A 66 14.51 16.18 -12.78
N MET A 67 15.39 16.48 -11.81
CA MET A 67 16.21 17.69 -11.83
C MET A 67 16.99 17.83 -13.14
N GLY A 68 16.85 19.00 -13.78
CA GLY A 68 17.50 19.32 -15.06
C GLY A 68 16.61 19.11 -16.29
N ILE A 69 15.47 18.42 -16.16
CA ILE A 69 14.51 18.24 -17.26
C ILE A 69 13.52 19.41 -17.31
N LYS A 70 13.27 19.93 -18.52
CA LYS A 70 12.25 20.95 -18.74
C LYS A 70 10.89 20.28 -18.96
N PHE A 71 9.92 20.66 -18.13
CA PHE A 71 8.54 20.25 -18.31
C PHE A 71 7.81 21.15 -19.29
N LEU A 72 7.06 20.54 -20.20
CA LEU A 72 6.17 21.22 -21.13
C LEU A 72 4.71 21.06 -20.69
N GLN A 73 3.94 22.11 -20.93
CA GLN A 73 2.50 22.14 -20.75
C GLN A 73 1.86 22.29 -22.13
N PHE A 74 1.19 21.24 -22.60
CA PHE A 74 0.58 21.19 -23.94
C PHE A 74 -0.80 21.86 -23.96
N ALA A 75 -1.48 21.90 -22.81
CA ALA A 75 -2.77 22.55 -22.66
C ALA A 75 -2.86 23.39 -21.37
N PRO A 76 -3.57 24.55 -21.36
CA PRO A 76 -3.71 25.39 -20.17
C PRO A 76 -4.27 24.68 -18.94
N GLY A 77 -5.12 23.65 -19.13
CA GLY A 77 -5.72 22.86 -18.05
C GLY A 77 -4.86 21.72 -17.50
N GLU A 78 -3.78 21.32 -18.18
CA GLU A 78 -2.98 20.13 -17.84
C GLU A 78 -2.44 20.18 -16.40
N TYR A 79 -1.86 21.33 -16.00
CA TYR A 79 -1.36 21.50 -14.63
C TYR A 79 -2.47 21.35 -13.58
N PHE A 80 -3.68 21.89 -13.85
CA PHE A 80 -4.80 21.80 -12.92
C PHE A 80 -5.22 20.34 -12.71
N PHE A 81 -5.44 19.58 -13.78
CA PHE A 81 -5.82 18.17 -13.69
C PHE A 81 -4.72 17.31 -13.06
N ALA A 82 -3.46 17.52 -13.45
CA ALA A 82 -2.33 16.83 -12.85
C ALA A 82 -2.20 17.13 -11.35
N SER A 83 -2.41 18.38 -10.93
CA SER A 83 -2.37 18.76 -9.51
C SER A 83 -3.47 18.08 -8.68
N ILE A 84 -4.67 17.90 -9.24
CA ILE A 84 -5.75 17.15 -8.59
C ILE A 84 -5.38 15.66 -8.49
N LYS A 85 -4.87 15.06 -9.57
CA LYS A 85 -4.36 13.67 -9.54
C LYS A 85 -3.31 13.50 -8.45
N VAL A 86 -2.31 14.39 -8.38
CA VAL A 86 -1.27 14.38 -7.33
C VAL A 86 -1.90 14.44 -5.94
N ALA A 87 -2.86 15.31 -5.70
CA ALA A 87 -3.51 15.43 -4.40
C ALA A 87 -4.29 14.17 -4.01
N ILE A 88 -5.04 13.59 -4.95
CA ILE A 88 -5.82 12.37 -4.73
C ILE A 88 -4.90 11.19 -4.43
N TYR A 89 -3.90 10.94 -5.28
CA TYR A 89 -2.97 9.81 -5.13
C TYR A 89 -2.12 9.95 -3.86
N SER A 90 -1.65 11.16 -3.54
CA SER A 90 -0.92 11.41 -2.29
C SER A 90 -1.81 11.23 -1.06
N GLY A 91 -3.07 11.68 -1.13
CA GLY A 91 -4.05 11.47 -0.07
C GLY A 91 -4.37 9.99 0.14
N LEU A 92 -4.49 9.23 -0.95
CA LEU A 92 -4.65 7.77 -0.94
C LEU A 92 -3.47 7.10 -0.22
N MET A 93 -2.24 7.46 -0.58
CA MET A 93 -1.04 6.93 0.06
C MET A 93 -0.96 7.23 1.55
N LEU A 94 -1.29 8.46 1.94
CA LEU A 94 -1.25 8.87 3.33
C LEU A 94 -2.36 8.19 4.16
N SER A 95 -3.51 7.91 3.53
CA SER A 95 -4.62 7.20 4.18
C SER A 95 -4.48 5.68 4.17
N SER A 96 -3.67 5.11 3.27
CA SER A 96 -3.55 3.66 3.10
C SER A 96 -3.17 2.91 4.39
N PRO A 97 -2.28 3.42 5.27
CA PRO A 97 -2.04 2.84 6.59
C PRO A 97 -3.30 2.57 7.40
N PHE A 98 -4.18 3.57 7.42
CA PHE A 98 -5.42 3.51 8.17
C PHE A 98 -6.41 2.56 7.49
N VAL A 99 -6.50 2.61 6.16
CA VAL A 99 -7.34 1.69 5.39
C VAL A 99 -6.92 0.24 5.61
N ILE A 100 -5.61 -0.06 5.55
CA ILE A 100 -5.05 -1.38 5.83
C ILE A 100 -5.37 -1.79 7.26
N TYR A 101 -5.20 -0.90 8.24
CA TYR A 101 -5.62 -1.17 9.62
C TYR A 101 -7.10 -1.56 9.73
N GLN A 102 -8.00 -0.81 9.06
CA GLN A 102 -9.43 -1.11 9.09
C GLN A 102 -9.76 -2.46 8.46
N ILE A 103 -9.12 -2.81 7.34
CA ILE A 103 -9.27 -4.12 6.69
C ILE A 103 -8.81 -5.23 7.64
N MET A 104 -7.67 -5.07 8.31
CA MET A 104 -7.11 -6.09 9.19
C MET A 104 -7.98 -6.32 10.43
N VAL A 105 -8.49 -5.25 11.05
CA VAL A 105 -9.37 -5.39 12.21
C VAL A 105 -10.76 -5.91 11.80
N PHE A 106 -11.21 -5.70 10.57
CA PHE A 106 -12.42 -6.33 10.04
C PHE A 106 -12.31 -7.86 9.92
N VAL A 107 -11.11 -8.40 9.65
CA VAL A 107 -10.85 -9.84 9.58
C VAL A 107 -10.70 -10.47 10.98
N LEU A 108 -10.36 -9.66 11.99
CA LEU A 108 -10.09 -10.08 13.36
C LEU A 108 -11.15 -10.97 14.04
N PRO A 109 -12.47 -10.76 13.83
CA PRO A 109 -13.52 -11.58 14.47
C PRO A 109 -13.49 -13.05 14.03
N GLY A 110 -12.95 -13.36 12.84
CA GLY A 110 -12.80 -14.73 12.34
C GLY A 110 -11.59 -15.49 12.90
N MET A 111 -10.80 -14.85 13.77
CA MET A 111 -9.53 -15.39 14.30
C MET A 111 -9.68 -15.83 15.75
N THR A 112 -8.89 -16.82 16.17
CA THR A 112 -8.82 -17.27 17.56
C THR A 112 -8.15 -16.21 18.46
N GLU A 113 -8.38 -16.27 19.77
CA GLU A 113 -7.78 -15.34 20.76
C GLU A 113 -6.25 -15.28 20.68
N ASN A 114 -5.59 -16.40 20.37
CA ASN A 114 -4.13 -16.46 20.21
C ASN A 114 -3.67 -15.80 18.90
N GLU A 115 -4.41 -16.00 17.81
CA GLU A 115 -4.12 -15.37 16.51
C GLU A 115 -4.34 -13.84 16.58
N ARG A 116 -5.37 -13.38 17.31
CA ARG A 116 -5.67 -11.97 17.52
C ARG A 116 -4.49 -11.18 18.12
N LYS A 117 -3.77 -11.77 19.06
CA LYS A 117 -2.59 -11.14 19.69
C LYS A 117 -1.44 -10.95 18.69
N VAL A 118 -1.32 -11.82 17.70
CA VAL A 118 -0.33 -11.72 16.62
C VAL A 118 -0.75 -10.71 15.56
N THR A 119 -2.05 -10.49 15.35
CA THR A 119 -2.53 -9.51 14.35
C THR A 119 -2.14 -8.07 14.69
N LEU A 120 -2.12 -7.69 15.97
CA LEU A 120 -1.78 -6.32 16.38
C LEU A 120 -0.35 -5.87 15.96
N PRO A 121 0.73 -6.63 16.23
CA PRO A 121 2.05 -6.28 15.71
C PRO A 121 2.13 -6.36 14.18
N VAL A 122 1.35 -7.24 13.53
CA VAL A 122 1.31 -7.32 12.06
C VAL A 122 0.73 -6.05 11.43
N VAL A 123 -0.25 -5.41 12.06
CA VAL A 123 -0.76 -4.09 11.63
C VAL A 123 0.36 -3.03 11.63
N LEU A 124 1.17 -2.99 12.69
CA LEU A 124 2.28 -2.04 12.78
C LEU A 124 3.35 -2.31 11.72
N ILE A 125 3.63 -3.59 11.45
CA ILE A 125 4.52 -4.02 10.37
C ILE A 125 3.95 -3.62 9.01
N ALA A 126 2.64 -3.77 8.78
CA ALA A 126 1.99 -3.41 7.54
C ALA A 126 2.11 -1.91 7.22
N PHE A 127 1.95 -1.06 8.25
CA PHE A 127 2.19 0.37 8.14
C PHE A 127 3.63 0.69 7.72
N SER A 128 4.59 0.12 8.44
CA SER A 128 6.02 0.33 8.17
C SER A 128 6.40 -0.15 6.77
N LEU A 129 5.88 -1.32 6.36
CA LEU A 129 6.09 -1.87 5.03
C LEU A 129 5.52 -0.96 3.94
N PHE A 130 4.29 -0.44 4.10
CA PHE A 130 3.72 0.47 3.10
C PHE A 130 4.59 1.71 2.92
N LEU A 131 5.00 2.33 4.03
CA LEU A 131 5.83 3.52 4.00
C LEU A 131 7.20 3.23 3.36
N SER A 132 7.82 2.10 3.72
CA SER A 132 9.08 1.66 3.10
C SER A 132 8.93 1.40 1.60
N GLY A 133 7.77 0.89 1.15
CA GLY A 133 7.48 0.68 -0.27
C GLY A 133 7.34 2.00 -1.04
N VAL A 134 6.65 2.99 -0.47
CA VAL A 134 6.57 4.33 -1.07
C VAL A 134 7.95 4.97 -1.13
N VAL A 135 8.74 4.87 -0.05
CA VAL A 135 10.12 5.39 -0.01
C VAL A 135 11.01 4.69 -1.05
N PHE A 136 10.94 3.35 -1.18
CA PHE A 136 11.68 2.59 -2.17
C PHE A 136 11.27 2.96 -3.61
N GLY A 137 9.97 3.13 -3.84
CA GLY A 137 9.45 3.58 -5.12
C GLY A 137 10.03 4.94 -5.52
N TYR A 138 10.10 5.89 -4.57
CA TYR A 138 10.59 7.24 -4.81
C TYR A 138 12.11 7.32 -4.95
N SER A 139 12.85 6.63 -4.09
CA SER A 139 14.30 6.75 -4.02
C SER A 139 15.05 5.82 -4.98
N SER A 140 14.44 4.69 -5.35
CA SER A 140 15.09 3.65 -6.13
C SER A 140 14.39 3.44 -7.46
N LEU A 141 13.10 3.05 -7.45
CA LEU A 141 12.40 2.65 -8.66
C LEU A 141 12.29 3.79 -9.69
N VAL A 142 11.82 4.97 -9.24
CA VAL A 142 11.62 6.13 -10.11
C VAL A 142 12.95 6.63 -10.70
N PRO A 143 14.01 6.89 -9.92
CA PRO A 143 15.31 7.29 -10.48
C PRO A 143 15.91 6.26 -11.44
N THR A 144 15.75 4.96 -11.19
CA THR A 144 16.19 3.92 -12.13
C THR A 144 15.46 4.04 -13.48
N ALA A 145 14.15 4.27 -13.46
CA ALA A 145 13.36 4.47 -14.68
C ALA A 145 13.80 5.72 -15.45
N LEU A 146 13.92 6.85 -14.75
CA LEU A 146 14.28 8.12 -15.38
C LEU A 146 15.69 8.06 -15.98
N ASN A 147 16.65 7.47 -15.26
CA ASN A 147 17.99 7.25 -15.77
C ASN A 147 18.00 6.33 -17.00
N PHE A 148 17.17 5.28 -17.04
CA PHE A 148 17.05 4.43 -18.22
C PHE A 148 16.64 5.26 -19.45
N PHE A 149 15.57 6.05 -19.35
CA PHE A 149 15.05 6.83 -20.47
C PHE A 149 16.00 7.96 -20.91
N ILE A 150 16.62 8.66 -19.95
CA ILE A 150 17.59 9.72 -20.25
C ILE A 150 18.78 9.13 -21.00
N ASN A 151 19.38 8.05 -20.49
CA ASN A 151 20.56 7.45 -21.12
C ASN A 151 20.24 6.84 -22.49
N TYR A 152 19.09 6.18 -22.62
CA TYR A 152 18.66 5.57 -23.88
C TYR A 152 18.49 6.60 -25.02
N GLY A 153 18.00 7.81 -24.72
CA GLY A 153 17.77 8.87 -25.71
C GLY A 153 18.90 9.89 -25.87
N SER A 154 19.93 9.84 -25.02
CA SER A 154 20.91 10.93 -24.81
C SER A 154 21.68 11.39 -26.05
N GLU A 155 21.90 10.52 -27.04
CA GLU A 155 22.63 10.85 -28.27
C GLU A 155 21.72 11.31 -29.42
N VAL A 156 20.39 11.23 -29.24
CA VAL A 156 19.43 11.37 -30.33
C VAL A 156 18.41 12.48 -30.07
N VAL A 157 18.00 12.70 -28.81
CA VAL A 157 16.89 13.61 -28.47
C VAL A 157 17.19 14.39 -27.19
N GLU A 158 16.96 15.71 -27.22
CA GLU A 158 16.90 16.50 -25.98
C GLU A 158 15.59 16.20 -25.21
N PRO A 159 15.66 15.80 -23.94
CA PRO A 159 14.47 15.36 -23.21
C PRO A 159 13.60 16.53 -22.79
N PHE A 160 12.43 16.64 -23.42
CA PHE A 160 11.30 17.45 -22.95
C PHE A 160 10.18 16.52 -22.51
N TRP A 161 9.69 16.66 -21.27
CA TRP A 161 8.65 15.77 -20.73
C TRP A 161 7.33 16.52 -20.53
N SER A 162 6.21 15.86 -20.84
CA SER A 162 4.88 16.34 -20.43
C SER A 162 4.83 16.38 -18.90
N PHE A 163 4.31 17.48 -18.36
CA PHE A 163 4.05 17.58 -16.93
C PHE A 163 3.09 16.46 -16.49
N GLU A 164 1.92 16.34 -17.11
CA GLU A 164 0.92 15.36 -16.70
C GLU A 164 1.43 13.91 -16.76
N GLN A 165 2.09 13.52 -17.85
CA GLN A 165 2.60 12.15 -18.01
C GLN A 165 3.66 11.80 -16.96
N TYR A 166 4.55 12.74 -16.64
CA TYR A 166 5.56 12.53 -15.59
C TYR A 166 4.93 12.30 -14.21
N PHE A 167 3.96 13.14 -13.83
CA PHE A 167 3.30 12.98 -12.54
C PHE A 167 2.43 11.72 -12.49
N GLU A 168 1.79 11.35 -13.59
CA GLU A 168 1.07 10.08 -13.66
C GLU A 168 2.01 8.88 -13.48
N PHE A 169 3.15 8.90 -14.18
CA PHE A 169 4.21 7.91 -14.05
C PHE A 169 4.70 7.76 -12.60
N ILE A 170 5.06 8.87 -11.95
CA ILE A 170 5.60 8.81 -10.57
C ILE A 170 4.52 8.35 -9.59
N LEU A 171 3.30 8.88 -9.66
CA LEU A 171 2.22 8.53 -8.73
C LEU A 171 1.82 7.06 -8.83
N ILE A 172 1.68 6.53 -10.05
CA ILE A 172 1.37 5.12 -10.28
C ILE A 172 2.52 4.25 -9.76
N SER A 173 3.76 4.59 -10.08
CA SER A 173 4.93 3.84 -9.61
C SER A 173 4.96 3.75 -8.08
N LEU A 174 4.77 4.88 -7.40
CA LEU A 174 4.78 4.95 -5.95
C LEU A 174 3.63 4.13 -5.31
N ILE A 175 2.40 4.20 -5.86
CA ILE A 175 1.26 3.41 -5.33
C ILE A 175 1.50 1.92 -5.57
N SER A 176 1.89 1.55 -6.79
CA SER A 176 2.21 0.18 -7.16
C SER A 176 3.26 -0.44 -6.24
N THR A 177 4.34 0.28 -5.95
CA THR A 177 5.37 -0.20 -5.01
C THR A 177 4.86 -0.28 -3.58
N GLY A 178 4.14 0.74 -3.09
CA GLY A 178 3.53 0.70 -1.75
C GLY A 178 2.61 -0.51 -1.56
N LEU A 179 1.80 -0.84 -2.57
CA LEU A 179 0.93 -2.02 -2.57
C LEU A 179 1.72 -3.33 -2.68
N ALA A 180 2.75 -3.40 -3.51
CA ALA A 180 3.61 -4.60 -3.61
C ALA A 180 4.27 -4.94 -2.27
N PHE A 181 4.65 -3.93 -1.48
CA PHE A 181 5.20 -4.10 -0.14
C PHE A 181 4.20 -4.64 0.89
N GLN A 182 2.91 -4.71 0.57
CA GLN A 182 1.91 -5.39 1.41
C GLN A 182 1.89 -6.91 1.21
N LEU A 183 2.67 -7.46 0.26
CA LEU A 183 2.76 -8.89 0.02
C LEU A 183 3.07 -9.72 1.29
N PRO A 184 4.07 -9.36 2.14
CA PRO A 184 4.33 -10.10 3.37
C PRO A 184 3.15 -10.10 4.33
N VAL A 185 2.41 -8.98 4.41
CA VAL A 185 1.23 -8.84 5.29
C VAL A 185 0.13 -9.79 4.84
N ILE A 186 -0.12 -9.87 3.53
CA ILE A 186 -1.09 -10.81 2.93
C ILE A 186 -0.67 -12.25 3.25
N GLN A 187 0.60 -12.60 3.09
CA GLN A 187 1.10 -13.94 3.41
C GLN A 187 0.92 -14.29 4.89
N ILE A 188 1.23 -13.36 5.80
CA ILE A 188 1.04 -13.55 7.24
C ILE A 188 -0.44 -13.78 7.55
N MET A 189 -1.35 -13.01 6.97
CA MET A 189 -2.80 -13.21 7.14
C MET A 189 -3.26 -14.58 6.64
N LEU A 190 -2.82 -15.00 5.45
CA LEU A 190 -3.15 -16.33 4.91
C LEU A 190 -2.63 -17.47 5.80
N GLY A 191 -1.45 -17.30 6.39
CA GLY A 191 -0.87 -18.25 7.34
C GLY A 191 -1.63 -18.30 8.67
N LEU A 192 -1.97 -17.15 9.25
CA LEU A 192 -2.75 -17.08 10.49
C LEU A 192 -4.15 -17.67 10.34
N LEU A 193 -4.81 -17.46 9.20
CA LEU A 193 -6.11 -18.03 8.89
C LEU A 193 -6.04 -19.52 8.48
N LYS A 194 -4.84 -20.12 8.47
CA LYS A 194 -4.59 -21.51 8.06
C LYS A 194 -5.10 -21.83 6.64
N ILE A 195 -5.24 -20.81 5.79
CA ILE A 195 -5.61 -20.95 4.38
C ILE A 195 -4.45 -21.58 3.60
N MET A 196 -3.22 -21.19 3.95
CA MET A 196 -2.02 -21.69 3.29
C MET A 196 -0.85 -21.79 4.27
N SER A 197 -0.19 -22.95 4.30
CA SER A 197 0.99 -23.16 5.16
C SER A 197 2.24 -22.50 4.59
N GLY A 198 3.17 -22.10 5.45
CA GLY A 198 4.46 -21.56 5.05
C GLY A 198 5.27 -22.53 4.16
N GLN A 199 5.15 -23.84 4.38
CA GLN A 199 5.82 -24.85 3.55
C GLN A 199 5.18 -24.94 2.16
N THR A 200 3.85 -24.82 2.06
CA THR A 200 3.15 -24.71 0.77
C THR A 200 3.61 -23.46 0.02
N MET A 201 3.71 -22.31 0.69
CA MET A 201 4.24 -21.10 0.07
C MET A 201 5.68 -21.30 -0.42
N LEU A 202 6.57 -21.87 0.39
CA LEU A 202 7.94 -22.16 -0.06
C LEU A 202 7.95 -23.06 -1.29
N SER A 203 7.12 -24.10 -1.35
CA SER A 203 7.09 -25.02 -2.50
C SER A 203 6.74 -24.32 -3.82
N MET A 204 6.00 -23.21 -3.77
CA MET A 204 5.56 -22.44 -4.94
C MET A 204 6.56 -21.38 -5.43
N TRP A 205 7.77 -21.31 -4.85
CA TRP A 205 8.76 -20.27 -5.17
C TRP A 205 9.06 -20.10 -6.67
N ARG A 206 9.05 -21.20 -7.45
CA ARG A 206 9.28 -21.16 -8.90
C ARG A 206 8.17 -20.42 -9.65
N TYR A 207 6.92 -20.63 -9.24
CA TYR A 207 5.78 -19.93 -9.82
C TYR A 207 5.83 -18.44 -9.46
N VAL A 208 6.24 -18.13 -8.23
CA VAL A 208 6.37 -16.74 -7.76
C VAL A 208 7.39 -15.96 -8.57
N ILE A 209 8.50 -16.56 -8.98
CA ILE A 209 9.47 -15.89 -9.86
C ILE A 209 8.77 -15.43 -11.15
N VAL A 210 8.04 -16.32 -11.82
CA VAL A 210 7.33 -16.01 -13.07
C VAL A 210 6.18 -15.02 -12.84
N VAL A 211 5.41 -15.19 -11.78
CA VAL A 211 4.30 -14.29 -11.45
C VAL A 211 4.83 -12.90 -11.09
N SER A 212 5.97 -12.80 -10.41
CA SER A 212 6.58 -11.52 -10.04
C SER A 212 7.07 -10.73 -11.26
N THR A 213 7.53 -11.38 -12.32
CA THR A 213 7.94 -10.68 -13.55
C THR A 213 6.75 -10.17 -14.33
N ILE A 214 5.63 -10.93 -14.35
CA ILE A 214 4.36 -10.51 -14.93
C ILE A 214 3.76 -9.35 -14.13
N ILE A 215 3.69 -9.48 -12.80
CA ILE A 215 3.22 -8.41 -11.91
C ILE A 215 4.12 -7.18 -12.06
N GLY A 216 5.44 -7.36 -12.12
CA GLY A 216 6.39 -6.30 -12.39
C GLY A 216 6.03 -5.53 -13.66
N ALA A 217 5.78 -6.22 -14.77
CA ALA A 217 5.40 -5.60 -16.04
C ALA A 217 4.05 -4.87 -16.00
N ILE A 218 3.09 -5.34 -15.21
CA ILE A 218 1.78 -4.70 -15.05
C ILE A 218 1.88 -3.46 -14.15
N LEU A 219 2.70 -3.54 -13.10
CA LEU A 219 2.81 -2.50 -12.09
C LEU A 219 3.78 -1.37 -12.46
N THR A 220 4.72 -1.60 -13.39
CA THR A 220 5.65 -0.56 -13.87
C THR A 220 5.06 0.18 -15.08
N PRO A 221 4.65 1.45 -14.92
CA PRO A 221 4.03 2.21 -16.02
C PRO A 221 4.98 2.46 -17.20
N SER A 222 6.29 2.43 -16.98
CA SER A 222 7.31 2.64 -18.01
C SER A 222 7.58 1.41 -18.90
N ILE A 223 7.24 0.20 -18.43
CA ILE A 223 7.53 -1.09 -19.10
C ILE A 223 9.00 -1.18 -19.57
N ASP A 224 9.94 -0.57 -18.83
CA ASP A 224 11.36 -0.67 -19.13
C ASP A 224 12.01 -1.89 -18.44
N PRO A 225 13.00 -2.56 -19.06
CA PRO A 225 13.59 -3.77 -18.50
C PRO A 225 14.23 -3.58 -17.13
N LEU A 226 14.81 -2.40 -16.85
CA LEU A 226 15.52 -2.16 -15.58
C LEU A 226 14.55 -2.05 -14.42
N THR A 227 13.49 -1.26 -14.54
CA THR A 227 12.47 -1.16 -13.49
C THR A 227 11.70 -2.46 -13.32
N GLN A 228 11.42 -3.19 -14.40
CA GLN A 228 10.74 -4.47 -14.33
C GLN A 228 11.57 -5.49 -13.53
N ILE A 229 12.88 -5.59 -13.80
CA ILE A 229 13.79 -6.48 -13.05
C ILE A 229 13.87 -6.04 -11.59
N LEU A 230 13.98 -4.74 -11.32
CA LEU A 230 14.05 -4.21 -9.96
C LEU A 230 12.76 -4.52 -9.17
N MET A 231 11.60 -4.28 -9.79
CA MET A 231 10.28 -4.52 -9.19
C MET A 231 10.02 -6.02 -8.97
N SER A 232 10.35 -6.88 -9.93
CA SER A 232 10.25 -8.32 -9.76
C SER A 232 11.18 -8.83 -8.65
N SER A 233 12.41 -8.33 -8.61
CA SER A 233 13.39 -8.72 -7.58
C SER A 233 12.92 -8.35 -6.18
N ILE A 234 12.36 -7.14 -5.98
CA ILE A 234 11.86 -6.74 -4.67
C ILE A 234 10.62 -7.56 -4.27
N ILE A 235 9.72 -7.88 -5.21
CA ILE A 235 8.56 -8.75 -4.96
C ILE A 235 9.01 -10.15 -4.53
N ILE A 236 10.01 -10.74 -5.20
CA ILE A 236 10.57 -12.04 -4.82
C ILE A 236 11.19 -11.98 -3.42
N LEU A 237 11.94 -10.93 -3.11
CA LEU A 237 12.53 -10.74 -1.78
C LEU A 237 11.46 -10.63 -0.70
N LEU A 238 10.44 -9.80 -0.93
CA LEU A 238 9.30 -9.64 -0.02
C LEU A 238 8.54 -10.94 0.17
N TYR A 239 8.38 -11.73 -0.90
CA TYR A 239 7.76 -13.04 -0.83
C TYR A 239 8.51 -13.95 0.15
N PHE A 240 9.83 -14.10 -0.02
CA PHE A 240 10.62 -14.94 0.87
C PHE A 240 10.62 -14.42 2.32
N LEU A 241 10.68 -13.10 2.53
CA LEU A 241 10.53 -12.50 3.85
C LEU A 241 9.19 -12.88 4.50
N GLY A 242 8.08 -12.72 3.78
CA GLY A 242 6.76 -13.07 4.28
C GLY A 242 6.63 -14.57 4.60
N VAL A 243 7.13 -15.43 3.72
CA VAL A 243 7.13 -16.88 3.98
C VAL A 243 7.97 -17.25 5.20
N SER A 244 9.16 -16.65 5.37
CA SER A 244 9.99 -16.88 6.56
C SER A 244 9.27 -16.49 7.85
N ILE A 245 8.54 -15.37 7.85
CA ILE A 245 7.75 -14.95 9.01
C ILE A 245 6.62 -15.94 9.30
N VAL A 246 5.88 -16.39 8.28
CA VAL A 246 4.82 -17.39 8.44
C VAL A 246 5.36 -18.68 9.05
N LEU A 247 6.50 -19.19 8.57
CA LEU A 247 7.13 -20.40 9.11
C LEU A 247 7.56 -20.24 10.57
N LEU A 248 8.05 -19.06 10.95
CA LEU A 248 8.41 -18.76 12.34
C LEU A 248 7.16 -18.76 13.23
N ILE A 249 6.08 -18.12 12.79
CA ILE A 249 4.80 -18.08 13.52
C ILE A 249 4.24 -19.51 13.71
N GLU A 250 4.21 -20.32 12.65
CA GLU A 250 3.77 -21.72 12.71
C GLU A 250 4.61 -22.57 13.67
N LYS A 251 5.94 -22.37 13.67
CA LYS A 251 6.85 -23.09 14.56
C LYS A 251 6.64 -22.72 16.03
N ILE A 252 6.42 -21.44 16.33
CA ILE A 252 6.14 -20.96 17.68
C ILE A 252 4.78 -21.48 18.15
N GLY A 253 3.75 -21.44 17.28
CA GLY A 253 2.41 -21.94 17.60
C GLY A 253 2.30 -23.46 17.79
N LYS A 254 3.26 -24.24 17.28
CA LYS A 254 3.37 -25.69 17.55
C LYS A 254 4.09 -26.03 18.86
N ASN A 255 4.83 -25.08 19.44
CA ASN A 255 5.63 -25.25 20.66
C ASN A 255 4.91 -24.75 21.93
N ILE A 256 3.64 -24.35 21.82
CA ILE A 256 2.73 -23.95 22.90
C ILE A 256 1.57 -24.95 22.88
#